data_AF-A0A935H1K8-F1
#
_entry.id   AF-A0A935H1K8-F1
#
_cell.length_a   1.000
_cell.length_b   1.000
_cell.length_c   1.000
_cell.angle_alpha   90.00
_cell.angle_beta   90.00
_cell.angle_gamma   90.00
#
_symmetry.space_group_name_H-M   'P 1'
#
loop_
_entity.id
_entity.type
_entity.pdbx_description
1 polymer ?
#
loop_
_entity_poly.entity_id
_entity_poly.type
_entity_poly.pdbx_seq_one_letter_code
_entity_poly.pdbx_strand_id
1 'polypeptide(L)'
;MESTNDKLCKHCGKPVVATLGSYDVQEQMHWLCFHLLFEHEGAPDRPCDDPSCPWWHIAAYESKLSQIGIDPKQVISEAIDEKWKPN
;
A
#
# COMPACT_ATOMS: atom_id res chain seq x y z
N MET A 1 -28.93 -8.21 15.06
CA MET A 1 -27.55 -7.72 14.87
C MET A 1 -26.82 -8.81 14.14
N GLU A 2 -26.61 -8.66 12.84
CA GLU A 2 -25.67 -9.54 12.13
C GLU A 2 -24.30 -9.30 12.74
N SER A 3 -23.73 -10.31 13.39
CA SER A 3 -22.30 -10.36 13.60
C SER A 3 -21.66 -10.48 12.22
N THR A 4 -21.27 -9.36 11.62
CA THR A 4 -20.31 -9.43 10.52
C THR A 4 -19.10 -10.11 11.13
N ASN A 5 -18.84 -11.34 10.72
CA ASN A 5 -17.69 -12.08 11.20
C ASN A 5 -16.48 -11.44 10.51
N ASP A 6 -16.06 -10.29 11.04
CA ASP A 6 -15.04 -9.45 10.44
C ASP A 6 -13.79 -10.30 10.35
N LYS A 7 -13.43 -10.69 9.12
CA LYS A 7 -12.21 -11.45 8.84
C LYS A 7 -11.02 -10.58 9.22
N LEU A 8 -10.44 -10.81 10.39
CA LEU A 8 -9.34 -10.02 10.93
C LEU A 8 -8.00 -10.50 10.38
N CYS A 9 -7.16 -9.57 9.95
CA CYS A 9 -5.80 -9.89 9.51
C CYS A 9 -4.99 -10.47 10.68
N LYS A 10 -4.43 -11.68 10.50
CA LYS A 10 -3.61 -12.35 11.53
C LYS A 10 -2.34 -11.58 11.91
N HIS A 11 -1.82 -10.73 11.03
CA HIS A 11 -0.60 -9.97 11.29
C HIS A 11 -0.87 -8.69 12.11
N CYS A 12 -1.86 -7.88 11.71
CA CYS A 12 -2.08 -6.55 12.32
C CYS A 12 -3.36 -6.45 13.17
N GLY A 13 -4.20 -7.49 13.21
CA GLY A 13 -5.44 -7.56 13.98
C GLY A 13 -6.59 -6.69 13.46
N LYS A 14 -6.42 -5.99 12.34
CA LYS A 14 -7.46 -5.12 11.76
C LYS A 14 -8.34 -5.85 10.75
N PRO A 15 -9.60 -5.43 10.53
CA PRO A 15 -10.49 -6.04 9.54
C PRO A 15 -9.92 -6.01 8.12
N VAL A 16 -10.01 -7.13 7.40
CA VAL A 16 -9.68 -7.22 5.97
C VAL A 16 -10.91 -6.83 5.16
N VAL A 17 -10.82 -5.69 4.45
CA VAL A 17 -11.93 -5.17 3.63
C VAL A 17 -11.59 -5.21 2.14
N ALA A 18 -10.46 -4.61 1.75
CA ALA A 18 -10.09 -4.43 0.35
C ALA A 18 -9.83 -5.75 -0.40
N THR A 19 -9.29 -6.76 0.29
CA THR A 19 -8.92 -8.06 -0.31
C THR A 19 -9.69 -9.23 0.30
N LEU A 20 -10.90 -8.97 0.81
CA LEU A 20 -11.72 -9.96 1.51
C LEU A 20 -11.97 -11.23 0.68
N GLY A 21 -12.15 -11.10 -0.64
CA GLY A 21 -12.35 -12.21 -1.57
C GLY A 21 -11.14 -13.16 -1.68
N SER A 22 -9.95 -12.70 -1.28
CA SER A 22 -8.70 -13.46 -1.31
C SER A 22 -8.18 -13.79 0.09
N TYR A 23 -9.00 -13.62 1.14
CA TYR A 23 -8.56 -13.75 2.53
C TYR A 23 -7.91 -15.11 2.84
N ASP A 24 -8.53 -16.21 2.38
CA ASP A 24 -8.06 -17.56 2.70
C ASP A 24 -6.82 -17.97 1.89
N VAL A 25 -6.49 -17.26 0.79
CA VAL A 25 -5.25 -17.48 0.02
C VAL A 25 -4.10 -16.57 0.47
N GLN A 26 -4.39 -15.51 1.23
CA GLN A 26 -3.42 -14.54 1.77
C GLN A 26 -3.06 -14.87 3.22
N GLU A 27 -3.09 -16.15 3.60
CA GLU A 27 -2.84 -16.62 4.97
C GLU A 27 -3.68 -15.90 6.04
N GLN A 28 -4.91 -15.52 5.67
CA GLN A 28 -5.83 -14.78 6.52
C GLN A 28 -5.29 -13.40 6.96
N MET A 29 -4.62 -12.72 6.02
CA MET A 29 -4.06 -11.38 6.21
C MET A 29 -4.61 -10.39 5.16
N HIS A 30 -4.36 -9.09 5.37
CA HIS A 30 -4.43 -8.15 4.26
C HIS A 30 -3.41 -8.55 3.20
N TRP A 31 -3.72 -8.32 1.91
CA TRP A 31 -2.74 -8.54 0.85
C TRP A 31 -1.41 -7.82 1.13
N LEU A 32 -1.44 -6.56 1.59
CA LEU A 32 -0.20 -5.84 1.90
C LEU A 32 0.60 -6.47 3.05
N CYS A 33 -0.08 -6.94 4.10
CA CYS A 33 0.59 -7.62 5.22
C CYS A 33 1.19 -8.95 4.77
N PHE A 34 0.44 -9.72 3.99
CA PHE A 34 0.91 -10.97 3.39
C PHE A 34 2.11 -10.72 2.47
N HIS A 35 1.99 -9.76 1.57
CA HIS A 35 3.02 -9.38 0.62
C HIS A 35 4.32 -9.01 1.35
N LEU A 36 4.28 -8.06 2.29
CA LEU A 36 5.47 -7.63 3.04
C LEU A 36 6.12 -8.74 3.87
N LEU A 37 5.34 -9.71 4.35
CA LEU A 37 5.84 -10.78 5.23
C LEU A 37 6.37 -12.00 4.46
N PHE A 38 5.77 -12.32 3.30
CA PHE A 38 6.03 -13.59 2.61
C PHE A 38 6.49 -13.42 1.16
N GLU A 39 6.02 -12.41 0.43
CA GLU A 39 6.31 -12.25 -1.01
C GLU A 39 7.37 -11.17 -1.28
N HIS A 40 7.53 -10.21 -0.38
CA HIS A 40 8.35 -9.04 -0.62
C HIS A 40 9.83 -9.39 -0.55
N GLU A 41 10.48 -9.37 -1.72
CA GLU A 41 11.92 -9.57 -1.83
C GLU A 41 12.67 -8.30 -1.39
N GLY A 42 13.57 -8.43 -0.42
CA GLY A 42 14.44 -7.33 0.04
C GLY A 42 13.88 -6.53 1.23
N ALA A 43 14.32 -5.27 1.36
CA ALA A 43 13.92 -4.42 2.48
C ALA A 43 12.47 -3.95 2.33
N PRO A 44 11.63 -4.03 3.39
CA PRO A 44 10.19 -3.77 3.30
C PRO A 44 9.82 -2.31 3.03
N ASP A 45 10.80 -1.40 3.07
CA ASP A 45 10.69 0.03 2.79
C ASP A 45 11.31 0.41 1.44
N ARG A 46 11.53 -0.58 0.56
CA ARG A 46 12.06 -0.40 -0.80
C ARG A 46 11.19 -1.13 -1.81
N PRO A 47 11.15 -0.68 -3.08
CA PRO A 47 10.47 -1.43 -4.13
C PRO A 47 11.09 -2.81 -4.35
N CYS A 48 10.24 -3.82 -4.46
CA CYS A 48 10.58 -5.13 -5.05
C CYS A 48 10.12 -5.18 -6.52
N ASP A 49 10.39 -6.29 -7.20
CA ASP A 49 10.07 -6.48 -8.63
C ASP A 49 8.62 -6.93 -8.89
N ASP A 50 7.78 -7.06 -7.86
CA ASP A 50 6.35 -7.32 -8.02
C ASP A 50 5.65 -6.07 -8.59
N PRO A 51 4.98 -6.16 -9.77
CA PRO A 51 4.32 -5.01 -10.39
C PRO A 51 3.15 -4.46 -9.57
N SER A 52 2.63 -5.21 -8.61
CA SER A 52 1.58 -4.77 -7.69
C SER A 52 2.15 -4.06 -6.45
N CYS A 53 3.46 -4.17 -6.17
CA CYS A 53 4.10 -3.60 -4.99
C CYS A 53 3.83 -2.08 -4.90
N PRO A 54 3.28 -1.56 -3.77
CA PRO A 54 2.98 -0.14 -3.66
C PRO A 54 4.23 0.74 -3.78
N TRP A 55 5.38 0.26 -3.30
CA TRP A 55 6.65 0.96 -3.43
C TRP A 55 7.12 1.03 -4.87
N TRP A 56 6.89 -0.02 -5.67
CA TRP A 56 7.17 0.00 -7.10
C TRP A 56 6.28 1.00 -7.83
N HIS A 57 4.97 1.02 -7.52
CA HIS A 57 4.05 2.00 -8.10
C HIS A 57 4.49 3.44 -7.82
N ILE A 58 4.89 3.75 -6.58
CA ILE A 58 5.41 5.08 -6.21
C ILE A 58 6.64 5.42 -7.05
N ALA A 59 7.64 4.53 -7.10
CA ALA A 59 8.84 4.74 -7.89
C ALA A 59 8.55 4.94 -9.39
N ALA A 60 7.58 4.19 -9.94
CA ALA A 60 7.14 4.32 -11.31
C ALA A 60 6.49 5.69 -11.59
N TYR A 61 5.64 6.18 -10.68
CA TYR A 61 5.04 7.50 -10.79
C TYR A 61 6.07 8.63 -10.67
N GLU A 62 6.99 8.56 -9.72
CA GLU A 62 8.06 9.55 -9.55
C GLU A 62 8.96 9.62 -10.80
N SER A 63 9.33 8.46 -11.34
CA SER A 63 10.07 8.35 -12.59
C SER A 63 9.31 9.02 -13.74
N LYS A 64 8.00 8.75 -13.86
CA LYS A 64 7.20 9.31 -14.95
C LYS A 64 7.02 10.82 -14.84
N LEU A 65 6.80 11.36 -13.63
CA LEU A 65 6.72 12.80 -13.37
C LEU A 65 8.03 13.51 -13.76
N SER A 66 9.16 12.93 -13.35
CA SER A 66 10.48 13.46 -13.70
C SER A 66 10.70 13.50 -15.21
N GLN A 67 10.29 12.44 -15.93
CA GLN A 67 10.40 12.37 -17.40
C GLN A 67 9.58 13.46 -18.12
N ILE A 68 8.48 13.93 -17.52
CA ILE A 68 7.65 15.01 -18.09
C ILE A 68 8.01 16.38 -17.52
N GLY A 69 9.13 16.50 -16.81
CA GLY A 69 9.65 17.77 -16.30
C GLY A 69 8.98 18.28 -15.03
N ILE A 70 8.29 17.42 -14.29
CA ILE A 70 7.64 17.75 -13.02
C ILE A 70 8.47 17.17 -11.87
N ASP A 71 8.81 17.98 -10.86
CA ASP A 71 9.48 17.51 -9.64
C ASP A 71 8.51 16.72 -8.75
N PRO A 72 8.69 15.40 -8.59
CA PRO A 72 7.79 14.58 -7.77
C PRO A 72 7.76 15.01 -6.30
N LYS A 73 8.87 15.53 -5.75
CA LYS A 73 8.93 15.95 -4.35
C LYS A 73 8.07 17.18 -4.12
N GLN A 74 8.10 18.13 -5.05
CA GLN A 74 7.24 19.30 -5.01
C GLN A 74 5.76 18.89 -5.07
N VAL A 75 5.40 17.97 -5.98
CA VAL A 75 4.02 17.46 -6.11
C VAL A 75 3.52 16.85 -4.79
N ILE A 76 4.33 16.01 -4.15
CA ILE A 76 3.96 15.40 -2.86
C ILE A 76 3.85 16.46 -1.76
N SER A 77 4.78 17.41 -1.70
CA SER A 77 4.75 18.48 -0.69
C SER A 77 3.49 19.32 -0.81
N GLU A 78 3.13 19.75 -2.02
CA GLU A 78 1.92 20.55 -2.27
C GLU A 78 0.65 19.80 -1.88
N ALA A 79 0.56 18.50 -2.20
CA ALA A 79 -0.58 17.66 -1.83
C ALA A 79 -0.69 17.46 -0.30
N ILE A 80 0.45 17.36 0.41
CA ILE A 80 0.47 17.31 1.87
C ILE A 80 -0.01 18.65 2.44
N ASP A 81 0.54 19.76 1.97
CA ASP A 81 0.14 21.08 2.44
C ASP A 81 -1.36 21.33 2.21
N GLU A 82 -1.91 20.91 1.07
CA GLU A 82 -3.35 21.02 0.80
C GLU A 82 -4.20 20.21 1.79
N LYS A 83 -3.84 18.95 2.05
CA LYS A 83 -4.65 18.04 2.87
C LYS A 83 -4.55 18.31 4.37
N TRP A 84 -3.42 18.82 4.84
CA TRP A 84 -3.15 19.07 6.27
C TRP A 84 -2.97 20.54 6.62
N LYS A 85 -3.41 21.46 5.75
CA LYS A 85 -3.48 22.90 6.06
C LYS A 85 -4.14 23.13 7.42
N PRO A 86 -3.44 23.74 8.40
CA PRO A 86 -4.06 24.09 9.67
C PRO A 86 -5.16 25.13 9.42
N ASN A 87 -6.34 24.90 9.99
CA ASN A 87 -7.45 25.86 10.01
C ASN A 87 -7.08 27.11 10.80
#